data_AF-A0A946ULC1-F1
#
_entry.id   AF-A0A946ULC1-F1
#
_cell.length_a   1.000
_cell.length_b   1.000
_cell.length_c   1.000
_cell.angle_alpha   90.00
_cell.angle_beta   90.00
_cell.angle_gamma   90.00
#
_symmetry.space_group_name_H-M   'P 1'
#
loop_
_entity.id
_entity.type
_entity.pdbx_description
1 polymer ?
#
loop_
_entity_poly.entity_id
_entity_poly.type
_entity_poly.pdbx_seq_one_letter_code
_entity_poly.pdbx_strand_id
1 'polypeptide(L)'
;MPKSAVDLFMPGALTQDVAIVDCVLSDGTATSCYKVTVAGTPANHSVGPFCPRSTSATEEEVGIWLDGENLYDVTGQFILDLATIYNDDHWMLHDGQGKVRVTETQEAFEAAARPDVAKEYENYCVEGRMEWLEGGNPVTATVQIPVSPVREGIPTQARAPLGITLNGVRIDAAAPVDAILGAYTIAAFDDCGGHVNPFDGYHMHAATGCGEVGEVIAGETLPFAIAMDGHLIHSAQERDDLDACNGHTTEDYGYHYHARSPELNAVLTCYMGVIAQSAQRGPPRGGPPAGGPPQGAGPTPGGDHLEAAAPHDHR
;
A
#
# COMPACT_ATOMS: atom_id res chain seq x y z
N MET A 1 -29.21 17.15 8.69
CA MET A 1 -27.82 17.62 8.59
C MET A 1 -27.09 16.63 7.70
N PRO A 2 -26.20 17.04 6.79
CA PRO A 2 -25.34 16.08 6.11
C PRO A 2 -24.60 15.25 7.17
N LYS A 3 -24.55 13.93 6.98
CA LYS A 3 -23.79 13.04 7.86
C LYS A 3 -22.31 13.44 7.78
N SER A 4 -21.61 13.47 8.91
CA SER A 4 -20.16 13.66 8.87
C SER A 4 -19.52 12.45 8.17
N ALA A 5 -18.37 12.65 7.51
CA ALA A 5 -17.62 11.55 6.88
C ALA A 5 -17.33 10.40 7.86
N VAL A 6 -17.15 10.72 9.15
CA VAL A 6 -16.91 9.71 10.21
C VAL A 6 -18.17 8.95 10.63
N ASP A 7 -19.37 9.41 10.25
CA ASP A 7 -20.62 8.66 10.49
C ASP A 7 -20.81 7.51 9.47
N LEU A 8 -19.91 7.40 8.50
CA LEU A 8 -19.95 6.38 7.44
C LEU A 8 -19.20 5.09 7.79
N PHE A 9 -18.47 5.05 8.92
CA PHE A 9 -17.78 3.83 9.34
C PHE A 9 -18.77 2.70 9.61
N MET A 10 -18.46 1.51 9.08
CA MET A 10 -19.25 0.31 9.32
C MET A 10 -19.14 -0.14 10.80
N PRO A 11 -20.18 -0.77 11.36
CA PRO A 11 -20.06 -1.43 12.66
C PRO A 11 -18.88 -2.40 12.67
N GLY A 12 -17.98 -2.26 13.65
CA GLY A 12 -16.77 -3.09 13.76
C GLY A 12 -15.53 -2.52 13.03
N ALA A 13 -15.67 -1.46 12.24
CA ALA A 13 -14.54 -0.83 11.55
C ALA A 13 -13.58 -0.10 12.51
N LEU A 14 -14.09 0.36 13.65
CA LEU A 14 -13.33 1.12 14.65
C LEU A 14 -13.25 0.35 15.97
N THR A 15 -12.12 0.48 16.67
CA THR A 15 -11.95 -0.15 18.01
C THR A 15 -12.53 0.69 19.15
N GLN A 16 -12.86 1.94 18.88
CA GLN A 16 -13.38 2.92 19.83
C GLN A 16 -14.09 4.05 19.08
N ASP A 17 -14.90 4.83 19.80
CA ASP A 17 -15.57 6.01 19.25
C ASP A 17 -14.56 7.05 18.74
N VAL A 18 -14.94 7.75 17.67
CA VAL A 18 -14.14 8.85 17.12
C VAL A 18 -14.10 10.01 18.11
N ALA A 19 -12.89 10.46 18.45
CA ALA A 19 -12.70 11.63 19.30
C ALA A 19 -12.36 12.87 18.45
N ILE A 20 -12.71 14.06 18.93
CA ILE A 20 -12.24 15.33 18.36
C ILE A 20 -11.12 15.86 19.27
N VAL A 21 -9.98 16.20 18.68
CA VAL A 21 -8.79 16.71 19.38
C VAL A 21 -8.26 17.95 18.69
N ASP A 22 -7.58 18.81 19.45
CA ASP A 22 -6.82 19.91 18.86
C ASP A 22 -5.61 19.35 18.09
N CYS A 23 -5.35 19.89 16.91
CA CYS A 23 -4.24 19.49 16.05
C CYS A 23 -3.67 20.69 15.28
N VAL A 24 -2.49 20.48 14.70
CA VAL A 24 -1.87 21.43 13.77
C VAL A 24 -1.68 20.72 12.43
N LEU A 25 -2.09 21.38 11.36
CA LEU A 25 -1.95 20.90 9.99
C LEU A 25 -0.54 21.17 9.45
N SER A 26 -0.17 20.51 8.35
CA SER A 26 1.18 20.58 7.77
C SER A 26 1.60 21.97 7.31
N ASP A 27 0.67 22.88 7.08
CA ASP A 27 0.89 24.29 6.77
C ASP A 27 1.06 25.19 8.02
N GLY A 28 0.89 24.63 9.22
CA GLY A 28 0.94 25.34 10.50
C GLY A 28 -0.43 25.81 11.01
N THR A 29 -1.52 25.54 10.30
CA THR A 29 -2.88 25.92 10.72
C THR A 29 -3.30 25.11 11.95
N ALA A 30 -3.66 25.82 13.04
CA ALA A 30 -4.25 25.20 14.22
C ALA A 30 -5.76 24.99 14.02
N THR A 31 -6.24 23.77 14.26
CA THR A 31 -7.64 23.38 14.02
C THR A 31 -8.03 22.19 14.91
N SER A 32 -9.21 21.60 14.67
CA SER A 32 -9.62 20.33 15.24
C SER A 32 -9.50 19.19 14.23
N CYS A 33 -9.02 18.04 14.71
CA CYS A 33 -8.95 16.80 13.94
C CYS A 33 -9.80 15.71 14.61
N TYR A 34 -10.37 14.84 13.79
CA TYR A 34 -10.80 13.53 14.24
C TYR A 34 -9.57 12.68 14.60
N LYS A 35 -9.62 12.03 15.76
CA LYS A 35 -8.71 10.94 16.13
C LYS A 35 -9.47 9.63 15.96
N VAL A 36 -9.08 8.87 14.94
CA VAL A 36 -9.76 7.62 14.54
C VAL A 36 -8.81 6.46 14.78
N THR A 37 -9.30 5.36 15.36
CA THR A 37 -8.55 4.11 15.48
C THR A 37 -9.29 3.00 14.75
N VAL A 38 -8.74 2.56 13.62
CA VAL A 38 -9.32 1.48 12.81
C VAL A 38 -8.94 0.11 13.37
N ALA A 39 -9.82 -0.87 13.15
CA ALA A 39 -9.70 -2.22 13.68
C ALA A 39 -8.51 -3.01 13.11
N GLY A 40 -8.02 -2.66 11.92
CA GLY A 40 -6.92 -3.39 11.26
C GLY A 40 -7.36 -4.71 10.62
N THR A 41 -8.68 -4.92 10.52
CA THR A 41 -9.32 -6.02 9.82
C THR A 41 -10.62 -5.50 9.20
N PRO A 42 -11.00 -5.92 7.98
CA PRO A 42 -12.24 -5.50 7.37
C PRO A 42 -13.46 -5.95 8.16
N ALA A 43 -14.44 -5.06 8.34
CA ALA A 43 -15.66 -5.35 9.08
C ALA A 43 -16.69 -6.18 8.29
N ASN A 44 -16.53 -6.30 6.97
CA ASN A 44 -17.58 -6.80 6.07
C ASN A 44 -17.16 -7.95 5.15
N HIS A 45 -15.90 -8.38 5.19
CA HIS A 45 -15.42 -9.54 4.46
C HIS A 45 -14.33 -10.26 5.24
N SER A 46 -14.03 -11.50 4.82
CA SER A 46 -12.91 -12.25 5.34
C SER A 46 -11.65 -11.88 4.58
N VAL A 47 -10.50 -11.86 5.27
CA VAL A 47 -9.19 -11.62 4.66
C VAL A 47 -8.77 -12.83 3.81
N GLY A 48 -8.35 -12.60 2.57
CA GLY A 48 -8.05 -13.65 1.59
C GLY A 48 -9.28 -14.10 0.80
N PRO A 49 -9.13 -15.04 -0.16
CA PRO A 49 -7.93 -15.82 -0.50
C PRO A 49 -6.80 -14.99 -1.16
N PHE A 50 -5.62 -15.60 -1.30
CA PHE A 50 -4.42 -14.96 -1.86
C PHE A 50 -3.76 -15.85 -2.91
N CYS A 51 -2.78 -16.66 -2.51
CA CYS A 51 -1.99 -17.50 -3.41
C CYS A 51 -2.72 -18.80 -3.79
N PRO A 52 -2.62 -19.26 -5.05
CA PRO A 52 -3.10 -20.57 -5.47
C PRO A 52 -2.31 -21.68 -4.79
N ARG A 53 -2.96 -22.80 -4.51
CA ARG A 53 -2.29 -24.00 -4.00
C ARG A 53 -1.77 -24.92 -5.11
N SER A 54 -2.36 -24.82 -6.31
CA SER A 54 -1.97 -25.61 -7.47
C SER A 54 -2.06 -24.82 -8.77
N THR A 55 -1.42 -25.33 -9.82
CA THR A 55 -1.50 -24.78 -11.19
C THR A 55 -2.85 -25.06 -11.87
N SER A 56 -3.83 -25.58 -11.14
CA SER A 56 -5.22 -25.77 -11.60
C SER A 56 -6.21 -24.83 -10.91
N ALA A 57 -5.75 -24.00 -9.97
CA ALA A 57 -6.62 -23.10 -9.21
C ALA A 57 -7.29 -22.08 -10.14
N THR A 58 -8.58 -21.84 -9.91
CA THR A 58 -9.40 -20.88 -10.67
C THR A 58 -9.54 -19.56 -9.92
N GLU A 59 -10.14 -18.55 -10.57
CA GLU A 59 -10.34 -17.21 -10.00
C GLU A 59 -11.12 -17.24 -8.68
N GLU A 60 -12.00 -18.22 -8.46
CA GLU A 60 -12.79 -18.32 -7.23
C GLU A 60 -11.99 -18.84 -6.01
N GLU A 61 -10.75 -19.30 -6.21
CA GLU A 61 -9.89 -19.90 -5.17
C GLU A 61 -8.69 -19.02 -4.79
N VAL A 62 -8.49 -17.91 -5.49
CA VAL A 62 -7.27 -17.09 -5.45
C VAL A 62 -7.63 -15.63 -5.28
N GLY A 63 -6.65 -14.80 -4.95
CA GLY A 63 -6.79 -13.36 -5.03
C GLY A 63 -6.16 -12.80 -6.30
N ILE A 64 -5.72 -11.55 -6.23
CA ILE A 64 -5.23 -10.77 -7.37
C ILE A 64 -3.76 -10.34 -7.24
N TRP A 65 -3.16 -10.02 -8.37
CA TRP A 65 -1.84 -9.38 -8.46
C TRP A 65 -1.93 -8.15 -9.35
N LEU A 66 -1.39 -7.04 -8.86
CA LEU A 66 -1.33 -5.75 -9.54
C LEU A 66 0.15 -5.40 -9.72
N ASP A 67 0.61 -5.32 -10.97
CA ASP A 67 2.03 -5.09 -11.28
C ASP A 67 2.35 -3.63 -11.65
N GLY A 68 1.39 -2.73 -11.50
CA GLY A 68 1.52 -1.32 -11.89
C GLY A 68 1.06 -1.02 -13.31
N GLU A 69 0.84 -2.04 -14.14
CA GLU A 69 0.32 -1.91 -15.51
C GLU A 69 -0.92 -2.76 -15.74
N ASN A 70 -0.99 -3.94 -15.13
CA ASN A 70 -2.04 -4.93 -15.31
C ASN A 70 -2.57 -5.44 -13.96
N LEU A 71 -3.80 -5.95 -14.03
CA LEU A 71 -4.47 -6.67 -12.96
C LEU A 71 -4.67 -8.11 -13.40
N TYR A 72 -4.27 -9.05 -12.55
CA TYR A 72 -4.39 -10.49 -12.79
C TYR A 72 -5.09 -11.17 -11.62
N ASP A 73 -5.96 -12.13 -11.90
CA ASP A 73 -6.25 -13.18 -10.94
C ASP A 73 -5.04 -14.10 -10.84
N VAL A 74 -4.58 -14.41 -9.62
CA VAL A 74 -3.40 -15.26 -9.37
C VAL A 74 -3.76 -16.75 -9.56
N THR A 75 -4.39 -17.07 -10.68
CA THR A 75 -4.82 -18.43 -11.02
C THR A 75 -3.62 -19.35 -11.24
N GLY A 76 -3.89 -20.65 -11.30
CA GLY A 76 -2.89 -21.61 -11.72
C GLY A 76 -2.30 -21.33 -13.11
N GLN A 77 -3.11 -20.78 -14.02
CA GLN A 77 -2.68 -20.38 -15.36
C GLN A 77 -1.75 -19.15 -15.30
N PHE A 78 -2.07 -18.14 -14.48
CA PHE A 78 -1.18 -17.01 -14.24
C PHE A 78 0.20 -17.48 -13.77
N ILE A 79 0.26 -18.41 -12.81
CA ILE A 79 1.53 -18.97 -12.30
C ILE A 79 2.35 -19.66 -13.41
N LEU A 80 1.69 -20.36 -14.34
CA LEU A 80 2.35 -21.01 -15.48
C LEU A 80 2.86 -20.01 -16.52
N ASP A 81 2.18 -18.87 -16.65
CA ASP A 81 2.47 -17.86 -17.66
C ASP A 81 3.46 -16.80 -17.20
N LEU A 82 3.89 -16.77 -15.93
CA LEU A 82 4.83 -15.77 -15.37
C LEU A 82 6.08 -15.56 -16.22
N ALA A 83 6.70 -16.64 -16.72
CA ALA A 83 7.89 -16.55 -17.57
C ALA A 83 7.60 -15.84 -18.91
N THR A 84 6.37 -15.98 -19.43
CA THR A 84 5.94 -15.29 -20.65
C THR A 84 5.54 -13.85 -20.35
N ILE A 85 4.79 -13.62 -19.27
CA ILE A 85 4.32 -12.29 -18.84
C ILE A 85 5.52 -11.37 -18.62
N TYR A 86 6.53 -11.84 -17.90
CA TYR A 86 7.73 -11.05 -17.57
C TYR A 86 8.93 -11.32 -18.50
N ASN A 87 8.75 -12.15 -19.53
CA ASN A 87 9.76 -12.49 -20.53
C ASN A 87 11.09 -12.94 -19.88
N ASP A 88 11.00 -13.86 -18.91
CA ASP A 88 12.13 -14.39 -18.16
C ASP A 88 11.85 -15.83 -17.68
N ASP A 89 12.57 -16.80 -18.24
CA ASP A 89 12.43 -18.23 -17.93
C ASP A 89 12.87 -18.61 -16.50
N HIS A 90 13.43 -17.66 -15.74
CA HIS A 90 13.78 -17.88 -14.33
C HIS A 90 12.55 -17.96 -13.41
N TRP A 91 11.39 -17.45 -13.87
CA TRP A 91 10.11 -17.60 -13.17
C TRP A 91 9.65 -19.05 -13.15
N MET A 92 9.49 -19.62 -11.95
CA MET A 92 9.06 -21.00 -11.72
C MET A 92 8.45 -21.14 -10.32
N LEU A 93 7.31 -20.52 -10.07
CA LEU A 93 6.63 -20.55 -8.74
C LEU A 93 6.02 -21.91 -8.38
N HIS A 94 6.23 -22.95 -9.18
CA HIS A 94 5.68 -24.29 -8.95
C HIS A 94 6.77 -25.37 -9.00
N ASP A 95 6.45 -26.57 -8.52
CA ASP A 95 7.37 -27.71 -8.42
C ASP A 95 7.52 -28.54 -9.71
N GLY A 96 6.93 -28.10 -10.82
CA GLY A 96 6.84 -28.85 -12.08
C GLY A 96 5.83 -30.01 -12.08
N GLN A 97 5.22 -30.33 -10.94
CA GLN A 97 4.16 -31.35 -10.79
C GLN A 97 2.78 -30.74 -10.54
N GLY A 98 2.73 -29.41 -10.41
CA GLY A 98 1.51 -28.63 -10.30
C GLY A 98 1.24 -28.08 -8.90
N LYS A 99 2.13 -28.31 -7.91
CA LYS A 99 2.05 -27.63 -6.61
C LYS A 99 2.72 -26.26 -6.71
N VAL A 100 2.01 -25.21 -6.30
CA VAL A 100 2.58 -23.86 -6.20
C VAL A 100 3.35 -23.72 -4.89
N ARG A 101 4.51 -23.05 -4.93
CA ARG A 101 5.33 -22.72 -3.77
C ARG A 101 4.74 -21.50 -3.09
N VAL A 102 4.22 -21.70 -1.88
CA VAL A 102 3.62 -20.65 -1.06
C VAL A 102 4.28 -20.65 0.32
N THR A 103 4.34 -19.50 0.97
CA THR A 103 4.74 -19.41 2.39
C THR A 103 3.67 -20.06 3.28
N GLU A 104 3.98 -21.23 3.83
CA GLU A 104 3.05 -22.04 4.64
C GLU A 104 3.23 -21.85 6.17
N THR A 105 4.24 -21.07 6.61
CA THR A 105 4.50 -20.79 8.03
C THR A 105 4.79 -19.31 8.27
N GLN A 106 4.66 -18.87 9.53
CA GLN A 106 5.01 -17.51 9.96
C GLN A 106 6.47 -17.16 9.61
N GLU A 107 7.42 -18.05 9.90
CA GLU A 107 8.84 -17.81 9.63
C GLU A 107 9.12 -17.66 8.13
N ALA A 108 8.45 -18.47 7.30
CA ALA A 108 8.57 -18.36 5.85
C ALA A 108 8.00 -17.04 5.33
N PHE A 109 6.84 -16.64 5.85
CA PHE A 109 6.23 -15.36 5.53
C PHE A 109 7.13 -14.18 5.93
N GLU A 110 7.66 -14.16 7.15
CA GLU A 110 8.56 -13.09 7.62
C GLU A 110 9.88 -13.02 6.82
N ALA A 111 10.40 -14.16 6.39
CA ALA A 111 11.61 -14.23 5.59
C ALA A 111 11.40 -13.81 4.12
N ALA A 112 10.17 -13.96 3.60
CA ALA A 112 9.81 -13.55 2.24
C ALA A 112 9.22 -12.13 2.16
N ALA A 113 8.51 -11.66 3.19
CA ALA A 113 7.85 -10.35 3.25
C ALA A 113 8.78 -9.23 3.77
N ARG A 114 10.00 -9.15 3.21
CA ARG A 114 11.02 -8.14 3.57
C ARG A 114 11.75 -7.64 2.33
N PRO A 115 12.34 -6.42 2.35
CA PRO A 115 13.03 -5.86 1.18
C PRO A 115 14.19 -6.73 0.65
N ASP A 116 14.86 -7.45 1.54
CA ASP A 116 15.94 -8.39 1.22
C ASP A 116 15.42 -9.82 1.37
N VAL A 117 14.58 -10.25 0.44
CA VAL A 117 13.92 -11.58 0.43
C VAL A 117 14.96 -12.67 0.63
N ALA A 118 14.72 -13.58 1.58
CA ALA A 118 15.66 -14.68 1.80
C ALA A 118 15.67 -15.60 0.56
N LYS A 119 16.88 -15.99 0.13
CA LYS A 119 17.11 -16.65 -1.16
C LYS A 119 16.30 -17.94 -1.35
N GLU A 120 16.03 -18.67 -0.29
CA GLU A 120 15.20 -19.88 -0.31
C GLU A 120 13.73 -19.63 -0.69
N TYR A 121 13.25 -18.38 -0.61
CA TYR A 121 11.90 -17.97 -0.99
C TYR A 121 11.85 -17.23 -2.34
N GLU A 122 12.94 -17.23 -3.09
CA GLU A 122 12.91 -16.91 -4.51
C GLU A 122 11.95 -17.89 -5.22
N ASN A 123 11.15 -17.42 -6.17
CA ASN A 123 10.10 -18.19 -6.82
C ASN A 123 9.00 -18.71 -5.87
N TYR A 124 8.54 -17.87 -4.94
CA TYR A 124 7.38 -18.13 -4.10
C TYR A 124 6.26 -17.11 -4.35
N CYS A 125 5.02 -17.58 -4.25
CA CYS A 125 3.90 -16.71 -3.94
C CYS A 125 3.91 -16.45 -2.42
N VAL A 126 4.03 -15.19 -2.03
CA VAL A 126 4.13 -14.76 -0.63
C VAL A 126 2.73 -14.47 -0.12
N GLU A 127 2.32 -15.24 0.88
CA GLU A 127 1.03 -15.15 1.55
C GLU A 127 1.27 -14.95 3.05
N GLY A 128 0.62 -13.95 3.63
CA GLY A 128 0.53 -13.75 5.07
C GLY A 128 -0.84 -14.16 5.61
N ARG A 129 -0.90 -14.53 6.90
CA ARG A 129 -2.15 -14.84 7.59
C ARG A 129 -2.30 -13.99 8.84
N MET A 130 -3.54 -13.60 9.14
CA MET A 130 -3.86 -12.82 10.34
C MET A 130 -3.41 -13.54 11.64
N GLU A 131 -3.46 -14.86 11.67
CA GLU A 131 -3.03 -15.68 12.83
C GLU A 131 -1.52 -15.64 13.10
N TRP A 132 -0.72 -15.21 12.12
CA TRP A 132 0.74 -15.07 12.25
C TRP A 132 1.18 -13.67 12.70
N LEU A 133 0.24 -12.73 12.85
CA LEU A 133 0.52 -11.42 13.43
C LEU A 133 0.82 -11.53 14.92
N GLU A 134 1.39 -10.48 15.51
CA GLU A 134 1.75 -10.46 16.93
C GLU A 134 0.54 -10.81 17.82
N GLY A 135 0.66 -11.94 18.53
CA GLY A 135 -0.41 -12.47 19.40
C GLY A 135 -1.66 -12.95 18.65
N GLY A 136 -1.60 -13.10 17.32
CA GLY A 136 -2.73 -13.49 16.46
C GLY A 136 -3.82 -12.42 16.35
N ASN A 137 -3.48 -11.14 16.58
CA ASN A 137 -4.45 -10.05 16.58
C ASN A 137 -4.24 -9.12 15.37
N PRO A 138 -5.31 -8.50 14.84
CA PRO A 138 -5.19 -7.42 13.86
C PRO A 138 -4.35 -6.25 14.37
N VAL A 139 -3.54 -5.66 13.48
CA VAL A 139 -2.75 -4.47 13.78
C VAL A 139 -3.62 -3.23 13.60
N THR A 140 -4.00 -2.59 14.71
CA THR A 140 -4.79 -1.35 14.68
C THR A 140 -3.96 -0.14 14.24
N ALA A 141 -4.60 0.85 13.63
CA ALA A 141 -3.94 2.12 13.27
C ALA A 141 -4.73 3.33 13.79
N THR A 142 -4.04 4.21 14.54
CA THR A 142 -4.61 5.49 14.99
C THR A 142 -4.11 6.63 14.13
N VAL A 143 -5.03 7.39 13.54
CA VAL A 143 -4.72 8.53 12.67
C VAL A 143 -5.43 9.80 13.14
N GLN A 144 -4.93 10.96 12.70
CA GLN A 144 -5.60 12.24 12.84
C GLN A 144 -5.96 12.80 11.48
N ILE A 145 -7.23 13.18 11.31
CA ILE A 145 -7.79 13.68 10.04
C ILE A 145 -8.49 15.02 10.33
N PRO A 146 -8.26 16.10 9.55
CA PRO A 146 -8.93 17.38 9.77
C PRO A 146 -10.46 17.22 9.81
N VAL A 147 -11.13 17.85 10.78
CA VAL A 147 -12.62 17.84 10.85
C VAL A 147 -13.22 18.61 9.68
N SER A 148 -12.54 19.65 9.23
CA SER A 148 -12.91 20.45 8.07
C SER A 148 -11.71 20.48 7.13
N PRO A 149 -11.73 19.71 6.03
CA PRO A 149 -10.65 19.68 5.06
C PRO A 149 -10.31 21.09 4.56
N VAL A 150 -9.01 21.38 4.48
CA VAL A 150 -8.50 22.66 3.97
C VAL A 150 -7.96 22.40 2.57
N ARG A 151 -8.62 22.96 1.56
CA ARG A 151 -8.22 22.79 0.16
C ARG A 151 -6.99 23.65 -0.17
N GLU A 152 -6.03 23.04 -0.83
CA GLU A 152 -4.86 23.66 -1.42
C GLU A 152 -5.05 23.89 -2.92
N GLY A 153 -4.37 24.90 -3.45
CA GLY A 153 -4.39 25.19 -4.89
C GLY A 153 -3.43 24.31 -5.71
N ILE A 154 -2.54 23.55 -5.03
CA ILE A 154 -1.47 22.78 -5.64
C ILE A 154 -1.46 21.36 -5.04
N PRO A 155 -1.35 20.31 -5.88
CA PRO A 155 -1.16 18.94 -5.41
C PRO A 155 0.05 18.77 -4.48
N THR A 156 -0.15 18.04 -3.39
CA THR A 156 0.93 17.58 -2.51
C THR A 156 1.08 16.07 -2.61
N GLN A 157 2.30 15.57 -2.79
CA GLN A 157 2.55 14.12 -2.86
C GLN A 157 2.06 13.41 -1.59
N ALA A 158 1.24 12.38 -1.77
CA ALA A 158 0.72 11.58 -0.67
C ALA A 158 1.78 10.60 -0.16
N ARG A 159 1.76 10.33 1.16
CA ARG A 159 2.67 9.38 1.82
C ARG A 159 1.88 8.52 2.77
N ALA A 160 2.25 7.24 2.89
CA ALA A 160 1.53 6.28 3.72
C ALA A 160 1.46 6.73 5.21
N PRO A 161 0.31 6.54 5.89
CA PRO A 161 -0.94 6.05 5.31
C PRO A 161 -1.59 7.08 4.39
N LEU A 162 -2.17 6.61 3.27
CA LEU A 162 -2.89 7.46 2.33
C LEU A 162 -4.27 7.87 2.84
N GLY A 163 -4.86 7.03 3.69
CA GLY A 163 -6.17 7.20 4.27
C GLY A 163 -6.57 5.96 5.08
N ILE A 164 -7.84 5.93 5.48
CA ILE A 164 -8.46 4.80 6.17
C ILE A 164 -9.78 4.44 5.49
N THR A 165 -10.05 3.16 5.34
CA THR A 165 -11.30 2.66 4.76
C THR A 165 -12.44 2.72 5.77
N LEU A 166 -13.65 2.88 5.27
CA LEU A 166 -14.88 2.92 6.05
C LEU A 166 -15.24 1.55 6.64
N ASN A 167 -14.62 0.48 6.16
CA ASN A 167 -14.71 -0.86 6.75
C ASN A 167 -13.55 -1.22 7.71
N GLY A 168 -12.62 -0.30 8.00
CA GLY A 168 -11.74 -0.43 9.17
C GLY A 168 -10.29 -0.86 8.92
N VAL A 169 -9.73 -0.57 7.75
CA VAL A 169 -8.33 -0.87 7.42
C VAL A 169 -7.59 0.36 6.93
N ARG A 170 -6.27 0.32 6.98
CA ARG A 170 -5.39 1.39 6.51
C ARG A 170 -5.16 1.25 5.01
N ILE A 171 -5.05 2.38 4.32
CA ILE A 171 -4.63 2.43 2.93
C ILE A 171 -3.18 2.91 2.90
N ASP A 172 -2.29 2.14 2.28
CA ASP A 172 -0.88 2.50 2.18
C ASP A 172 -0.49 2.91 0.76
N ALA A 173 0.74 3.39 0.63
CA ALA A 173 1.32 3.73 -0.67
C ALA A 173 1.49 2.47 -1.53
N ALA A 174 1.84 2.67 -2.80
CA ALA A 174 2.10 1.58 -3.74
C ALA A 174 2.99 0.49 -3.16
N ALA A 175 2.61 -0.77 -3.36
CA ALA A 175 3.46 -1.90 -3.04
C ALA A 175 4.76 -1.80 -3.89
N PRO A 176 5.93 -2.22 -3.38
CA PRO A 176 7.19 -2.09 -4.09
C PRO A 176 7.32 -3.19 -5.17
N VAL A 177 6.49 -3.12 -6.22
CA VAL A 177 6.41 -4.14 -7.28
C VAL A 177 7.76 -4.44 -7.91
N ASP A 178 8.58 -3.41 -8.21
CA ASP A 178 9.93 -3.61 -8.75
C ASP A 178 10.81 -4.50 -7.86
N ALA A 179 10.70 -4.35 -6.53
CA ALA A 179 11.46 -5.16 -5.58
C ALA A 179 10.89 -6.58 -5.48
N ILE A 180 9.56 -6.73 -5.54
CA ILE A 180 8.87 -8.03 -5.50
C ILE A 180 9.22 -8.87 -6.73
N LEU A 181 9.09 -8.28 -7.92
CA LEU A 181 9.44 -8.91 -9.19
C LEU A 181 10.95 -9.16 -9.29
N GLY A 182 11.78 -8.22 -8.82
CA GLY A 182 13.24 -8.38 -8.77
C GLY A 182 13.73 -9.50 -7.83
N ALA A 183 12.90 -9.94 -6.88
CA ALA A 183 13.14 -11.08 -6.02
C ALA A 183 12.47 -12.38 -6.53
N TYR A 184 11.87 -12.36 -7.72
CA TYR A 184 11.07 -13.45 -8.29
C TYR A 184 10.00 -13.96 -7.33
N THR A 185 9.30 -13.03 -6.68
CA THR A 185 8.17 -13.35 -5.79
C THR A 185 6.90 -12.71 -6.31
N ILE A 186 5.76 -13.22 -5.89
CA ILE A 186 4.45 -12.58 -6.08
C ILE A 186 3.85 -12.35 -4.71
N ALA A 187 3.58 -11.10 -4.33
CA ALA A 187 2.88 -10.78 -3.08
C ALA A 187 1.40 -10.59 -3.38
N ALA A 188 0.64 -11.69 -3.37
CA ALA A 188 -0.76 -11.67 -3.79
C ALA A 188 -1.61 -10.82 -2.82
N PHE A 189 -2.51 -10.04 -3.40
CA PHE A 189 -3.59 -9.36 -2.70
C PHE A 189 -4.83 -10.25 -2.71
N ASP A 190 -5.77 -10.01 -1.80
CA ASP A 190 -7.12 -10.56 -1.94
C ASP A 190 -7.92 -9.76 -2.98
N ASP A 191 -9.09 -10.27 -3.35
CA ASP A 191 -9.99 -9.62 -4.31
C ASP A 191 -10.42 -8.22 -3.89
N CYS A 192 -10.24 -7.87 -2.60
CA CYS A 192 -10.53 -6.57 -2.04
C CYS A 192 -9.34 -5.59 -2.09
N GLY A 193 -8.22 -5.99 -2.72
CA GLY A 193 -7.05 -5.15 -2.98
C GLY A 193 -6.14 -4.96 -1.77
N GLY A 194 -6.26 -5.82 -0.75
CA GLY A 194 -5.43 -5.78 0.44
C GLY A 194 -4.66 -7.08 0.67
N HIS A 195 -3.67 -7.01 1.57
CA HIS A 195 -2.86 -8.16 1.98
C HIS A 195 -2.31 -7.97 3.39
N VAL A 196 -1.75 -9.04 3.95
CA VAL A 196 -1.14 -9.02 5.28
C VAL A 196 0.36 -8.76 5.18
N ASN A 197 0.86 -7.82 5.97
CA ASN A 197 2.29 -7.64 6.23
C ASN A 197 2.60 -8.02 7.71
N PRO A 198 3.79 -8.57 8.03
CA PRO A 198 4.10 -9.02 9.39
C PRO A 198 4.00 -7.91 10.45
N PHE A 199 4.31 -6.67 10.08
CA PHE A 199 4.37 -5.54 11.01
C PHE A 199 3.16 -4.63 10.92
N ASP A 200 2.65 -4.43 9.70
CA ASP A 200 1.57 -3.51 9.41
C ASP A 200 0.18 -4.15 9.47
N GLY A 201 0.12 -5.49 9.54
CA GLY A 201 -1.13 -6.24 9.48
C GLY A 201 -1.79 -6.16 8.12
N TYR A 202 -3.10 -6.33 8.08
CA TYR A 202 -3.87 -6.20 6.85
C TYR A 202 -4.01 -4.72 6.45
N HIS A 203 -3.62 -4.41 5.22
CA HIS A 203 -3.69 -3.07 4.65
C HIS A 203 -3.96 -3.14 3.15
N MET A 204 -4.48 -2.06 2.60
CA MET A 204 -5.00 -1.99 1.24
C MET A 204 -4.12 -1.14 0.32
N HIS A 205 -3.96 -1.58 -0.92
CA HIS A 205 -3.20 -0.89 -1.99
C HIS A 205 -4.07 -0.49 -3.18
N ALA A 206 -5.21 -1.16 -3.38
CA ALA A 206 -6.13 -0.92 -4.49
C ALA A 206 -7.59 -0.96 -4.01
N ALA A 207 -8.49 -0.29 -4.74
CA ALA A 207 -9.92 -0.28 -4.46
C ALA A 207 -10.68 -1.06 -5.53
N THR A 208 -11.27 -2.20 -5.18
CA THR A 208 -11.85 -3.17 -6.12
C THR A 208 -13.35 -3.42 -5.92
N GLY A 209 -14.02 -2.68 -5.02
CA GLY A 209 -15.47 -2.80 -4.84
C GLY A 209 -15.96 -3.51 -3.57
N CYS A 210 -15.12 -3.62 -2.53
CA CYS A 210 -15.45 -4.34 -1.30
C CYS A 210 -15.86 -3.48 -0.10
N GLY A 211 -15.79 -2.15 -0.17
CA GLY A 211 -15.79 -1.27 1.02
C GLY A 211 -16.80 -0.12 0.98
N GLU A 212 -17.60 -0.06 -0.07
CA GLU A 212 -18.49 1.04 -0.40
C GLU A 212 -19.65 1.17 0.59
N VAL A 213 -20.02 2.40 0.92
CA VAL A 213 -21.14 2.71 1.80
C VAL A 213 -21.99 3.86 1.27
N GLY A 214 -23.27 3.83 1.62
CA GLY A 214 -24.22 4.89 1.28
C GLY A 214 -25.10 4.55 0.08
N GLU A 215 -25.71 5.59 -0.49
CA GLU A 215 -26.62 5.49 -1.64
C GLU A 215 -25.97 6.18 -2.84
N VAL A 216 -26.13 5.57 -4.03
CA VAL A 216 -25.55 6.08 -5.26
C VAL A 216 -26.20 7.41 -5.62
N ILE A 217 -25.39 8.44 -5.78
CA ILE A 217 -25.80 9.73 -6.35
C ILE A 217 -25.56 9.70 -7.85
N ALA A 218 -26.48 10.29 -8.62
CA ALA A 218 -26.38 10.28 -10.07
C ALA A 218 -25.06 10.92 -10.54
N GLY A 219 -24.26 10.16 -11.26
CA GLY A 219 -22.96 10.60 -11.77
C GLY A 219 -21.79 10.31 -10.84
N GLU A 220 -22.02 9.80 -9.62
CA GLU A 220 -20.97 9.52 -8.64
C GLU A 220 -20.88 8.04 -8.27
N THR A 221 -19.66 7.56 -7.99
CA THR A 221 -19.43 6.28 -7.31
C THR A 221 -19.59 6.44 -5.79
N LEU A 222 -19.67 5.33 -5.06
CA LEU A 222 -19.82 5.36 -3.60
C LEU A 222 -18.48 5.61 -2.89
N PRO A 223 -18.48 6.32 -1.75
CA PRO A 223 -17.32 6.42 -0.89
C PRO A 223 -17.00 5.07 -0.25
N PHE A 224 -15.71 4.76 -0.12
CA PHE A 224 -15.23 3.60 0.65
C PHE A 224 -14.14 3.98 1.67
N ALA A 225 -13.62 5.21 1.64
CA ALA A 225 -12.54 5.65 2.52
C ALA A 225 -12.51 7.16 2.77
N ILE A 226 -11.69 7.57 3.74
CA ILE A 226 -11.36 8.96 4.06
C ILE A 226 -9.85 9.13 3.88
N ALA A 227 -9.45 10.09 3.05
CA ALA A 227 -8.06 10.49 2.86
C ALA A 227 -7.51 11.23 4.08
N MET A 228 -6.18 11.29 4.22
CA MET A 228 -5.54 11.93 5.38
C MET A 228 -5.76 13.46 5.48
N ASP A 229 -6.16 14.10 4.38
CA ASP A 229 -6.56 15.51 4.36
C ASP A 229 -8.06 15.72 4.68
N GLY A 230 -8.80 14.62 4.87
CA GLY A 230 -10.20 14.59 5.31
C GLY A 230 -11.23 14.56 4.20
N HIS A 231 -10.81 14.52 2.94
CA HIS A 231 -11.73 14.31 1.83
C HIS A 231 -12.12 12.83 1.68
N LEU A 232 -13.34 12.56 1.19
CA LEU A 232 -13.76 11.20 0.88
C LEU A 232 -12.99 10.65 -0.34
N ILE A 233 -12.81 9.33 -0.34
CA ILE A 233 -12.31 8.58 -1.49
C ILE A 233 -13.43 7.64 -1.95
N HIS A 234 -13.84 7.80 -3.20
CA HIS A 234 -14.87 7.04 -3.87
C HIS A 234 -14.24 5.98 -4.78
N SER A 235 -15.00 4.94 -5.15
CA SER A 235 -14.52 3.93 -6.08
C SER A 235 -14.06 4.55 -7.40
N ALA A 236 -13.17 3.87 -8.12
CA ALA A 236 -12.63 4.35 -9.38
C ALA A 236 -13.75 4.68 -10.38
N GLN A 237 -13.58 5.78 -11.10
CA GLN A 237 -14.51 6.23 -12.12
C GLN A 237 -13.76 6.97 -13.22
N GLU A 238 -13.97 6.56 -14.46
CA GLU A 238 -13.41 7.25 -15.63
C GLU A 238 -14.24 8.50 -15.95
N ARG A 239 -13.59 9.67 -15.93
CA ARG A 239 -14.23 10.97 -16.17
C ARG A 239 -13.21 11.99 -16.68
N ASP A 240 -13.69 12.97 -17.44
CA ASP A 240 -12.86 14.01 -18.04
C ASP A 240 -12.68 15.26 -17.15
N ASP A 241 -13.38 15.33 -16.01
CA ASP A 241 -13.42 16.49 -15.12
C ASP A 241 -12.58 16.35 -13.84
N LEU A 242 -11.77 15.29 -13.75
CA LEU A 242 -10.90 15.04 -12.61
C LEU A 242 -9.64 15.92 -12.64
N ASP A 243 -9.21 16.36 -11.47
CA ASP A 243 -7.95 17.07 -11.30
C ASP A 243 -6.73 16.13 -11.24
N ALA A 244 -5.54 16.70 -11.02
CA ALA A 244 -4.29 15.95 -10.99
C ALA A 244 -4.19 14.89 -9.86
N CYS A 245 -5.04 14.97 -8.84
CA CYS A 245 -5.12 13.97 -7.76
C CYS A 245 -6.35 13.06 -7.90
N ASN A 246 -6.96 13.02 -9.09
CA ASN A 246 -8.12 12.20 -9.40
C ASN A 246 -9.38 12.62 -8.61
N GLY A 247 -9.50 13.91 -8.24
CA GLY A 247 -10.65 14.44 -7.52
C GLY A 247 -11.39 15.54 -8.26
N HIS A 248 -12.61 15.82 -7.81
CA HIS A 248 -13.44 16.90 -8.33
C HIS A 248 -14.40 17.42 -7.26
N THR A 249 -15.30 18.35 -7.59
CA THR A 249 -16.23 18.98 -6.61
C THR A 249 -17.67 18.88 -7.08
N THR A 250 -18.55 18.42 -6.20
CA THR A 250 -20.01 18.39 -6.42
C THR A 250 -20.75 19.13 -5.30
N GLU A 251 -22.03 19.43 -5.52
CA GLU A 251 -22.87 20.05 -4.49
C GLU A 251 -23.15 19.10 -3.31
N ASP A 252 -23.25 17.79 -3.57
CA ASP A 252 -23.63 16.78 -2.57
C ASP A 252 -22.46 16.37 -1.66
N TYR A 253 -21.26 16.17 -2.22
CA TYR A 253 -20.09 15.70 -1.47
C TYR A 253 -19.03 16.78 -1.22
N GLY A 254 -19.13 17.93 -1.89
CA GLY A 254 -18.01 18.86 -1.97
C GLY A 254 -16.84 18.24 -2.73
N TYR A 255 -15.62 18.63 -2.37
CA TYR A 255 -14.43 18.05 -2.99
C TYR A 255 -14.19 16.62 -2.45
N HIS A 256 -13.99 15.68 -3.36
CA HIS A 256 -13.68 14.28 -3.06
C HIS A 256 -12.83 13.67 -4.17
N TYR A 257 -12.16 12.57 -3.85
CA TYR A 257 -11.33 11.80 -4.78
C TYR A 257 -12.09 10.61 -5.32
N HIS A 258 -11.72 10.17 -6.52
CA HIS A 258 -11.92 8.80 -6.98
C HIS A 258 -10.61 8.03 -6.81
N ALA A 259 -10.68 6.78 -6.36
CA ALA A 259 -9.54 5.89 -6.41
C ALA A 259 -9.04 5.74 -7.85
N ARG A 260 -7.73 5.54 -8.01
CA ARG A 260 -7.19 5.13 -9.31
C ARG A 260 -7.58 3.68 -9.60
N SER A 261 -7.54 3.31 -10.88
CA SER A 261 -7.76 1.93 -11.31
C SER A 261 -6.80 0.96 -10.60
N PRO A 262 -7.28 -0.21 -10.13
CA PRO A 262 -6.51 -1.13 -9.29
C PRO A 262 -5.13 -1.53 -9.83
N GLU A 263 -5.02 -1.75 -11.14
CA GLU A 263 -3.79 -2.15 -11.83
C GLU A 263 -2.64 -1.17 -11.58
N LEU A 264 -2.94 0.10 -11.30
CA LEU A 264 -1.96 1.15 -11.09
C LEU A 264 -1.31 1.13 -9.70
N ASN A 265 -1.64 0.13 -8.87
CA ASN A 265 -1.01 -0.16 -7.57
C ASN A 265 -0.93 1.07 -6.65
N ALA A 266 -1.96 1.91 -6.62
CA ALA A 266 -2.08 2.97 -5.63
C ALA A 266 -3.49 3.56 -5.66
N VAL A 267 -4.19 3.54 -4.52
CA VAL A 267 -5.50 4.21 -4.39
C VAL A 267 -5.41 5.71 -4.71
N LEU A 268 -4.39 6.40 -4.19
CA LEU A 268 -4.10 7.83 -4.44
C LEU A 268 -2.60 8.06 -4.57
N THR A 269 -2.19 9.13 -5.24
CA THR A 269 -0.79 9.56 -5.37
C THR A 269 -0.52 10.95 -4.80
N CYS A 270 -1.56 11.77 -4.64
CA CYS A 270 -1.46 13.11 -4.07
C CYS A 270 -2.73 13.54 -3.35
N TYR A 271 -2.61 14.64 -2.60
CA TYR A 271 -3.68 15.34 -1.92
C TYR A 271 -3.82 16.76 -2.50
N MET A 272 -5.06 17.21 -2.59
CA MET A 272 -5.47 18.60 -2.79
C MET A 272 -5.85 19.28 -1.48
N GLY A 273 -5.62 18.65 -0.33
CA GLY A 273 -5.81 19.27 0.97
C GLY A 273 -4.61 19.16 1.91
N VAL A 274 -4.72 19.85 3.05
CA VAL A 274 -3.67 19.90 4.08
C VAL A 274 -3.90 18.79 5.13
N ILE A 275 -2.89 17.97 5.38
CA ILE A 275 -2.96 16.86 6.35
C ILE A 275 -2.56 17.31 7.76
N ALA A 276 -2.93 16.53 8.78
CA ALA A 276 -2.40 16.72 10.14
C ALA A 276 -0.87 16.50 10.17
N GLN A 277 -0.12 17.30 10.94
CA GLN A 277 1.34 17.11 11.07
C GLN A 277 1.73 15.73 11.62
N SER A 278 0.88 15.13 12.45
CA SER A 278 1.05 13.78 12.95
C SER A 278 1.06 12.75 11.82
N ALA A 279 0.31 12.97 10.73
CA ALA A 279 0.29 12.12 9.55
C ALA A 279 1.57 12.21 8.72
N GLN A 280 2.32 13.32 8.77
CA GLN A 280 3.61 13.45 8.05
C GLN A 280 4.70 12.53 8.61
N ARG A 281 4.61 12.14 9.88
CA ARG A 281 5.68 11.41 10.57
C ARG A 281 5.61 9.90 10.37
N GLY A 282 4.49 9.37 9.88
CA GLY A 282 4.22 7.92 9.82
C GLY A 282 4.33 7.25 11.19
N PRO A 283 3.96 5.96 11.33
CA PRO A 283 4.43 5.15 12.44
C PRO A 283 5.97 5.07 12.40
N PRO A 284 6.66 4.89 13.54
CA PRO A 284 8.09 4.58 13.52
C PRO A 284 8.32 3.36 12.62
N ARG A 285 9.06 3.53 11.52
CA ARG A 285 9.40 2.42 10.62
C ARG A 285 10.21 1.38 11.39
N GLY A 286 9.69 0.17 11.51
CA GLY A 286 10.40 -1.00 12.00
C GLY A 286 11.42 -1.58 11.01
N GLY A 287 11.79 -0.85 9.95
CA GLY A 287 12.77 -1.28 8.94
C GLY A 287 13.81 -0.19 8.67
N PRO A 288 15.10 -0.54 8.50
CA PRO A 288 16.14 0.42 8.15
C PRO A 288 15.87 1.04 6.77
N PRO A 289 16.37 2.25 6.50
CA PRO A 289 16.11 2.95 5.25
C PRO A 289 16.62 2.15 4.05
N ALA A 290 15.82 2.13 2.98
CA ALA A 290 16.20 1.61 1.67
C ALA A 290 17.55 2.22 1.27
N GLY A 291 18.59 1.38 1.26
CA GLY A 291 19.91 1.78 0.81
C GLY A 291 19.87 2.06 -0.69
N GLY A 292 19.85 3.33 -1.07
CA GLY A 292 20.17 3.71 -2.44
C GLY A 292 21.62 3.33 -2.77
N PRO A 293 21.94 3.02 -4.04
CA PRO A 293 23.29 2.61 -4.43
C PRO A 293 24.29 3.76 -4.12
N PRO A 294 25.49 3.46 -3.60
CA PRO A 294 26.47 4.48 -3.27
C PRO A 294 26.88 5.20 -4.57
N GLN A 295 26.59 6.50 -4.63
CA GLN A 295 27.15 7.37 -5.66
C GLN A 295 28.67 7.36 -5.49
N GLY A 296 29.36 6.72 -6.44
CA GLY A 296 30.81 6.70 -6.50
C GLY A 296 31.34 8.12 -6.60
N ALA A 297 31.98 8.59 -5.53
CA ALA A 297 32.82 9.78 -5.57
C ALA A 297 34.00 9.50 -6.49
N GLY A 298 34.08 10.22 -7.61
CA GLY A 298 35.25 10.23 -8.49
C GLY A 298 36.51 10.70 -7.75
N PRO A 299 37.70 10.27 -8.19
CA PRO A 299 38.94 10.55 -7.48
C PRO A 299 39.34 12.02 -7.66
N THR A 300 39.56 12.71 -6.54
CA THR A 300 40.26 14.00 -6.53
C THR A 300 41.76 13.78 -6.31
N PRO A 301 42.66 14.51 -6.99
CA PRO A 301 44.09 14.28 -6.95
C PRO A 301 44.79 15.19 -5.93
N GLY A 302 45.64 14.59 -5.09
CA GLY A 302 46.59 15.28 -4.22
C GLY A 302 47.20 14.23 -3.29
N GLY A 303 48.51 14.17 -3.05
CA GLY A 303 49.59 15.09 -3.33
C GLY A 303 50.63 14.78 -2.27
N ASP A 304 51.52 13.84 -2.54
CA ASP A 304 52.53 13.40 -1.57
C ASP A 304 53.85 14.13 -1.80
N HIS A 305 54.18 14.99 -0.85
CA HIS A 305 55.52 15.51 -0.65
C HIS A 305 56.37 14.46 0.08
N LEU A 306 57.40 14.00 -0.64
CA LEU A 306 58.79 13.83 -0.21
C LEU A 306 59.06 13.10 1.12
N GLU A 307 59.60 11.88 1.00
CA GLU A 307 60.80 11.51 1.75
C GLU A 307 61.71 10.61 0.90
N ALA A 308 63.01 10.87 1.00
CA ALA A 308 64.04 10.43 0.06
C ALA A 308 64.71 9.11 0.47
N ALA A 309 65.07 8.29 -0.53
CA ALA A 309 66.18 7.34 -0.45
C ALA A 309 66.88 7.22 -1.81
N ALA A 310 68.20 7.07 -1.75
CA ALA A 310 69.22 7.46 -2.72
C ALA A 310 69.40 6.48 -3.92
N PRO A 311 70.20 6.86 -4.96
CA PRO A 311 70.21 6.24 -6.27
C PRO A 311 71.23 5.11 -6.38
N HIS A 312 70.92 4.11 -7.22
CA HIS A 312 71.94 3.27 -7.84
C HIS A 312 71.83 3.36 -9.36
N ASP A 313 72.95 3.78 -9.94
CA ASP A 313 73.15 4.03 -11.35
C ASP A 313 73.77 2.80 -12.05
N HIS A 314 73.55 2.77 -13.36
CA HIS A 314 74.32 2.13 -14.41
C HIS A 314 74.11 0.65 -14.78
N ARG A 315 73.56 0.54 -16.01
CA ARG A 315 73.69 -0.48 -17.06
C ARG A 315 72.71 -1.64 -17.08
#